data_AF-A0A225VL60-F1
#
_entry.id   AF-A0A225VL60-F1
#
_cell.length_a   1.000
_cell.length_b   1.000
_cell.length_c   1.000
_cell.angle_alpha   90.00
_cell.angle_beta   90.00
_cell.angle_gamma   90.00
#
_symmetry.space_group_name_H-M   'P 1'
#
loop_
_entity.id
_entity.type
_entity.pdbx_description
1 polymer ?
#
loop_
_entity_poly.entity_id
_entity_poly.type
_entity_poly.pdbx_seq_one_letter_code
_entity_poly.pdbx_strand_id
1 'polypeptide(L)'
;TEDGKEEPHSHIHGIVKGNPILALVVFIALSFHSVMEGMGMGASSTAAWDILVAILAHKSLAAFALALEFLHHNVSRKQLLSSIAVFSLMTPMGILFGRLLVDSNHATPAGGVCAAFAGGTFLFVAIMEIIPQELQDPRYQVEKLSALFAGYGAMGVLSLWT
;
A
#
# COMPACT_ATOMS: atom_id res chain seq x y z
N THR A 1 35.65 -29.91 24.75
CA THR A 1 34.20 -29.72 24.73
C THR A 1 33.94 -28.52 23.85
N GLU A 2 33.40 -28.81 22.67
CA GLU A 2 32.90 -27.83 21.71
C GLU A 2 31.83 -26.96 22.40
N ASP A 3 31.90 -25.65 22.20
CA ASP A 3 30.72 -24.80 22.31
C ASP A 3 30.78 -23.83 21.13
N GLY A 4 30.10 -24.23 20.06
CA GLY A 4 29.94 -23.47 18.84
C GLY A 4 29.10 -22.25 19.12
N LYS A 5 29.70 -21.06 19.01
CA LYS A 5 28.98 -19.81 18.94
C LYS A 5 28.16 -19.81 17.66
N GLU A 6 26.88 -20.14 17.78
CA GLU A 6 25.90 -19.91 16.72
C GLU A 6 25.79 -18.40 16.47
N GLU A 7 26.25 -17.96 15.30
CA GLU A 7 25.97 -16.61 14.79
C GLU A 7 24.50 -16.53 14.38
N PRO A 8 23.67 -15.66 14.98
CA PRO A 8 22.33 -15.43 14.49
C PRO A 8 22.42 -14.48 13.27
N HIS A 9 22.42 -15.09 12.09
CA HIS A 9 21.82 -14.59 10.85
C HIS A 9 21.92 -13.06 10.59
N SER A 10 23.11 -12.60 10.21
CA SER A 10 23.38 -11.22 9.77
C SER A 10 22.92 -10.90 8.33
N HIS A 11 22.35 -11.87 7.60
CA HIS A 11 22.07 -11.72 6.16
C HIS A 11 20.84 -10.87 5.81
N ILE A 12 19.90 -10.63 6.73
CA ILE A 12 18.74 -9.74 6.47
C ILE A 12 19.08 -8.28 6.77
N HIS A 13 20.03 -8.02 7.68
CA HIS A 13 20.35 -6.66 8.14
C HIS A 13 21.00 -5.77 7.05
N GLY A 14 21.61 -6.37 6.02
CA GLY A 14 22.23 -5.64 4.92
C GLY A 14 21.25 -5.11 3.86
N ILE A 15 20.00 -5.58 3.81
CA ILE A 15 19.02 -5.16 2.80
C ILE A 15 18.30 -3.87 3.23
N VAL A 16 18.19 -3.63 4.55
CA VAL A 16 17.28 -2.62 5.13
C VAL A 16 17.88 -1.20 5.16
N LYS A 17 19.21 -1.03 5.17
CA LYS A 17 19.83 0.30 5.19
C LYS A 17 20.10 0.85 3.78
N GLY A 18 19.19 1.71 3.31
CA GLY A 18 19.47 2.63 2.20
C GLY A 18 19.40 2.01 0.80
N ASN A 19 18.71 0.87 0.64
CA ASN A 19 18.58 0.25 -0.67
C ASN A 19 17.36 0.80 -1.41
N PRO A 20 17.51 1.56 -2.53
CA PRO A 20 16.38 2.11 -3.30
C PRO A 20 15.45 1.02 -3.87
N ILE A 21 15.86 -0.24 -3.78
CA ILE A 21 15.05 -1.41 -4.13
C ILE A 21 13.81 -1.51 -3.24
N LEU A 22 13.88 -1.19 -1.94
CA LEU A 22 12.72 -1.26 -1.04
C LEU A 22 11.66 -0.23 -1.44
N ALA A 23 12.09 1.02 -1.67
CA ALA A 23 11.23 2.05 -2.25
C ALA A 23 10.58 1.63 -3.58
N LEU A 24 11.32 0.93 -4.45
CA LEU A 24 10.78 0.40 -5.69
C LEU A 24 9.76 -0.73 -5.45
N VAL A 25 10.01 -1.63 -4.50
CA VAL A 25 9.07 -2.71 -4.13
C VAL A 25 7.77 -2.12 -3.59
N VAL A 26 7.84 -1.13 -2.70
CA VAL A 26 6.66 -0.39 -2.20
C VAL A 26 5.93 0.29 -3.34
N PHE A 27 6.65 0.96 -4.25
CA PHE A 27 6.05 1.58 -5.42
C PHE A 27 5.27 0.58 -6.28
N ILE A 28 5.88 -0.57 -6.59
CA ILE A 28 5.25 -1.61 -7.41
C ILE A 28 4.04 -2.22 -6.69
N ALA A 29 4.19 -2.55 -5.41
CA ALA A 29 3.13 -3.15 -4.60
C ALA A 29 1.93 -2.22 -4.44
N LEU A 30 2.16 -0.95 -4.13
CA LEU A 30 1.10 0.06 -4.05
C LEU A 30 0.48 0.35 -5.42
N SER A 31 1.27 0.34 -6.49
CA SER A 31 0.73 0.48 -7.86
C SER A 31 -0.21 -0.67 -8.21
N PHE A 32 0.17 -1.91 -7.90
CA PHE A 32 -0.68 -3.07 -8.08
C PHE A 32 -1.96 -2.97 -7.23
N HIS A 33 -1.83 -2.62 -5.95
CA HIS A 33 -2.97 -2.35 -5.06
C HIS A 33 -3.97 -1.36 -5.69
N SER A 34 -3.45 -0.22 -6.18
CA SER A 34 -4.20 0.85 -6.81
C SER A 34 -4.94 0.41 -8.09
N VAL A 35 -4.33 -0.46 -8.91
CA VAL A 35 -5.00 -1.04 -10.10
C VAL A 35 -6.12 -1.99 -9.68
N MET A 36 -5.85 -2.90 -8.74
CA MET A 36 -6.82 -3.91 -8.30
C MET A 36 -8.02 -3.25 -7.62
N GLU A 37 -7.77 -2.27 -6.76
CA GLU A 37 -8.82 -1.47 -6.15
C GLU A 37 -9.66 -0.75 -7.21
N GLY A 38 -9.01 -0.08 -8.17
CA GLY A 38 -9.68 0.55 -9.31
C GLY A 38 -10.56 -0.41 -10.09
N MET A 39 -10.06 -1.62 -10.37
CA MET A 39 -10.84 -2.69 -11.02
C MET A 39 -12.04 -3.12 -10.19
N GLY A 40 -11.89 -3.28 -8.88
CA GLY A 40 -12.99 -3.62 -7.98
C GLY A 40 -14.11 -2.58 -8.01
N MET A 41 -13.74 -1.31 -8.10
CA MET A 41 -14.69 -0.19 -8.18
C MET A 41 -15.32 -0.05 -9.56
N GLY A 42 -14.54 -0.17 -10.63
CA GLY A 42 -15.06 -0.18 -11.99
C GLY A 42 -16.04 -1.33 -12.24
N ALA A 43 -15.88 -2.42 -11.49
CA ALA A 43 -16.78 -3.56 -11.51
C ALA A 43 -18.00 -3.44 -10.58
N SER A 44 -18.04 -2.42 -9.70
CA SER A 44 -19.16 -2.18 -8.78
C SER A 44 -20.26 -1.35 -9.44
N SER A 45 -21.52 -1.66 -9.12
CA SER A 45 -22.71 -0.95 -9.61
C SER A 45 -23.16 0.21 -8.71
N THR A 46 -22.41 0.49 -7.63
CA THR A 46 -22.75 1.49 -6.61
C THR A 46 -22.45 2.91 -7.09
N ALA A 47 -23.16 3.92 -6.54
CA ALA A 47 -22.99 5.32 -6.91
C ALA A 47 -21.54 5.80 -6.76
N ALA A 48 -20.98 6.32 -7.84
CA ALA A 48 -19.55 6.62 -7.94
C ALA A 48 -19.04 7.69 -6.97
N TRP A 49 -19.91 8.55 -6.42
CA TRP A 49 -19.50 9.71 -5.62
C TRP A 49 -19.03 9.35 -4.21
N ASP A 50 -19.74 8.49 -3.49
CA ASP A 50 -19.38 8.11 -2.12
C ASP A 50 -18.06 7.31 -2.11
N ILE A 51 -17.92 6.43 -3.10
CA ILE A 51 -16.70 5.65 -3.32
C ILE A 51 -15.54 6.56 -3.73
N LEU A 52 -15.75 7.60 -4.54
CA LEU A 52 -14.69 8.54 -4.93
C LEU A 52 -14.07 9.28 -3.73
N VAL A 53 -14.90 9.71 -2.77
CA VAL A 53 -14.41 10.41 -1.57
C VAL A 53 -13.57 9.47 -0.71
N ALA A 54 -14.02 8.22 -0.55
CA ALA A 54 -13.25 7.17 0.10
C ALA A 54 -11.88 7.00 -0.57
N ILE A 55 -11.86 6.95 -1.90
CA ILE A 55 -10.64 6.77 -2.70
C ILE A 55 -9.67 7.94 -2.54
N LEU A 56 -10.19 9.16 -2.53
CA LEU A 56 -9.34 10.33 -2.40
C LEU A 56 -8.66 10.37 -1.03
N ALA A 57 -9.40 10.01 0.02
CA ALA A 57 -8.87 9.98 1.37
C ALA A 57 -7.74 8.94 1.52
N HIS A 58 -7.96 7.69 1.11
CA HIS A 58 -6.98 6.62 1.31
C HIS A 58 -5.82 6.65 0.30
N LYS A 59 -6.02 7.18 -0.92
CA LYS A 59 -4.98 7.29 -1.95
C LYS A 59 -3.98 8.39 -1.60
N SER A 60 -4.43 9.43 -0.89
CA SER A 60 -3.53 10.43 -0.33
C SER A 60 -2.62 9.84 0.75
N LEU A 61 -3.15 8.96 1.62
CA LEU A 61 -2.36 8.26 2.62
C LEU A 61 -1.36 7.29 1.97
N ALA A 62 -1.79 6.52 0.96
CA ALA A 62 -0.89 5.62 0.23
C ALA A 62 0.23 6.38 -0.51
N ALA A 63 -0.10 7.53 -1.12
CA ALA A 63 0.89 8.40 -1.75
C ALA A 63 1.85 9.02 -0.72
N PHE A 64 1.36 9.37 0.47
CA PHE A 64 2.19 9.85 1.57
C PHE A 64 3.16 8.77 2.06
N ALA A 65 2.70 7.53 2.26
CA ALA A 65 3.56 6.40 2.63
C ALA A 65 4.65 6.14 1.56
N LEU A 66 4.27 6.15 0.28
CA LEU A 66 5.23 6.04 -0.83
C LEU A 66 6.27 7.16 -0.82
N ALA A 67 5.84 8.39 -0.52
CA ALA A 67 6.74 9.53 -0.43
C ALA A 67 7.72 9.39 0.74
N LEU A 68 7.25 8.99 1.92
CA LEU A 68 8.11 8.73 3.09
C LEU A 68 9.17 7.69 2.77
N GLU A 69 8.79 6.60 2.11
CA GLU A 69 9.72 5.54 1.71
C GLU A 69 10.83 6.05 0.76
N PHE A 70 10.44 6.82 -0.25
CA PHE A 70 11.40 7.43 -1.18
C PHE A 70 12.33 8.42 -0.47
N LEU A 71 11.82 9.18 0.51
CA LEU A 71 12.61 10.08 1.33
C LEU A 71 13.59 9.30 2.22
N HIS A 72 13.15 8.23 2.87
CA HIS A 72 13.99 7.35 3.70
C HIS A 72 15.15 6.74 2.90
N HIS A 73 14.89 6.35 1.64
CA HIS A 73 15.89 5.78 0.75
C HIS A 73 16.66 6.80 -0.10
N ASN A 74 16.58 8.10 0.20
CA ASN A 74 17.29 9.19 -0.50
C ASN A 74 17.08 9.18 -2.03
N VAL A 75 15.89 8.77 -2.49
CA VAL A 75 15.54 8.75 -3.91
C VAL A 75 15.37 10.18 -4.42
N SER A 76 15.74 10.44 -5.67
CA SER A 76 15.68 11.80 -6.21
C SER A 76 14.24 12.34 -6.27
N ARG A 77 14.06 13.63 -5.99
CA ARG A 77 12.74 14.29 -6.05
C ARG A 77 12.04 14.12 -7.40
N LYS A 78 12.80 14.06 -8.50
CA LYS A 78 12.26 13.81 -9.85
C LYS A 78 11.66 12.42 -9.96
N GLN A 79 12.33 11.40 -9.43
CA GLN A 79 11.81 10.03 -9.40
C GLN A 79 10.56 9.94 -8.51
N LEU A 80 10.57 10.57 -7.34
CA LEU A 80 9.39 10.64 -6.47
C LEU A 80 8.17 11.23 -7.19
N LEU A 81 8.33 12.41 -7.82
CA LEU A 81 7.24 13.08 -8.53
C LEU A 81 6.73 12.23 -9.71
N SER A 82 7.64 11.61 -10.46
CA SER A 82 7.28 10.69 -11.55
C SER A 82 6.51 9.48 -11.04
N SER A 83 6.98 8.86 -9.95
CA SER A 83 6.32 7.72 -9.31
C SER A 83 4.93 8.08 -8.78
N ILE A 84 4.75 9.24 -8.14
CA ILE A 84 3.43 9.70 -7.69
C ILE A 84 2.49 9.91 -8.89
N ALA A 85 2.97 10.49 -9.99
CA ALA A 85 2.17 10.68 -11.19
C ALA A 85 1.71 9.34 -11.78
N VAL A 86 2.63 8.36 -11.90
CA VAL A 86 2.30 7.01 -12.36
C VAL A 86 1.33 6.32 -11.40
N PHE A 87 1.57 6.37 -10.10
CA PHE A 87 0.70 5.80 -9.07
C PHE A 87 -0.72 6.38 -9.11
N SER A 88 -0.84 7.68 -9.40
CA SER A 88 -2.14 8.35 -9.57
C SER A 88 -2.92 7.78 -10.76
N LEU A 89 -2.25 7.55 -11.90
CA LEU A 89 -2.84 6.99 -13.12
C LEU A 89 -3.28 5.52 -12.99
N MET A 90 -2.71 4.77 -12.05
CA MET A 90 -3.08 3.36 -11.84
C MET A 90 -4.56 3.17 -11.46
N THR A 91 -5.14 4.07 -10.66
CA THR A 91 -6.57 3.98 -10.26
C THR A 91 -7.53 4.18 -11.44
N PRO A 92 -7.45 5.27 -12.23
CA PRO A 92 -8.34 5.43 -13.39
C PRO A 92 -8.12 4.33 -14.44
N MET A 93 -6.89 3.84 -14.61
CA MET A 93 -6.65 2.65 -15.44
C MET A 93 -7.39 1.41 -14.91
N GLY A 94 -7.28 1.15 -13.60
CA GLY A 94 -8.01 0.05 -12.95
C GLY A 94 -9.53 0.17 -13.12
N ILE A 95 -10.10 1.36 -12.92
CA ILE A 95 -11.54 1.62 -13.11
C ILE A 95 -11.97 1.32 -14.54
N LEU A 96 -11.19 1.76 -15.53
CA LEU A 96 -11.46 1.49 -16.93
C LEU A 96 -11.47 -0.02 -17.21
N PHE A 97 -10.45 -0.76 -16.74
CA PHE A 97 -10.40 -2.21 -16.89
C PHE A 97 -11.55 -2.92 -16.17
N GLY A 98 -11.90 -2.50 -14.96
CA GLY A 98 -13.01 -3.06 -14.19
C GLY A 98 -14.35 -2.90 -14.92
N ARG A 99 -14.56 -1.74 -15.55
CA ARG A 99 -15.79 -1.46 -16.31
C ARG A 99 -15.89 -2.30 -17.58
N LEU A 100 -14.79 -2.43 -18.33
CA LEU A 100 -14.72 -3.32 -19.50
C LEU A 100 -14.99 -4.78 -19.12
N LEU A 101 -14.57 -5.20 -17.93
CA LEU A 101 -14.78 -6.56 -17.43
C LEU A 101 -16.25 -6.85 -17.09
N VAL A 102 -16.99 -5.84 -16.60
CA VAL A 102 -18.44 -5.96 -16.35
C VAL A 102 -19.25 -5.91 -17.64
N ASP A 103 -18.89 -5.03 -18.57
CA ASP A 103 -19.58 -4.93 -19.87
C ASP A 103 -19.47 -6.21 -20.70
N SER A 104 -18.41 -7.00 -20.48
CA SER A 104 -18.19 -8.27 -21.16
C SER A 104 -18.81 -9.48 -20.48
N ASN A 105 -19.14 -9.41 -19.18
CA ASN A 105 -19.62 -10.59 -18.44
C ASN A 105 -20.44 -10.20 -17.19
N HIS A 106 -21.77 -10.19 -17.31
CA HIS A 106 -22.74 -9.65 -16.34
C HIS A 106 -22.80 -10.33 -14.95
N ALA A 107 -21.99 -11.35 -14.66
CA ALA A 107 -22.08 -12.14 -13.42
C ALA A 107 -20.72 -12.61 -12.87
N THR A 108 -19.65 -11.83 -13.04
CA THR A 108 -18.32 -12.25 -12.54
C THR A 108 -18.08 -11.81 -11.09
N PRO A 109 -17.54 -12.68 -10.22
CA PRO A 109 -17.10 -12.30 -8.87
C PRO A 109 -15.82 -11.43 -8.88
N ALA A 110 -15.51 -10.79 -10.01
CA ALA A 110 -14.25 -10.09 -10.25
C ALA A 110 -14.02 -8.97 -9.23
N GLY A 111 -15.07 -8.23 -8.83
CA GLY A 111 -14.95 -7.17 -7.83
C GLY A 111 -14.42 -7.67 -6.49
N GLY A 112 -14.94 -8.80 -5.99
CA GLY A 112 -14.50 -9.39 -4.72
C GLY A 112 -13.08 -9.94 -4.79
N VAL A 113 -12.70 -10.59 -5.90
CA VAL A 113 -11.32 -11.05 -6.13
C VAL A 113 -10.35 -9.87 -6.16
N CYS A 114 -10.73 -8.79 -6.84
CA CYS A 114 -9.91 -7.58 -6.92
C CYS A 114 -9.73 -6.91 -5.55
N ALA A 115 -10.81 -6.82 -4.77
CA ALA A 115 -10.75 -6.31 -3.40
C ALA A 115 -9.85 -7.17 -2.50
N ALA A 116 -9.90 -8.49 -2.64
CA ALA A 116 -9.03 -9.41 -1.89
C ALA A 116 -7.54 -9.20 -2.23
N PHE A 117 -7.20 -9.05 -3.51
CA PHE A 117 -5.83 -8.74 -3.93
C PHE A 117 -5.37 -7.36 -3.47
N ALA A 118 -6.23 -6.35 -3.54
CA ALA A 118 -5.93 -5.01 -3.03
C ALA A 118 -5.66 -5.07 -1.51
N GLY A 119 -6.55 -5.67 -0.72
CA GLY A 119 -6.36 -5.81 0.72
C GLY A 119 -5.11 -6.61 1.09
N GLY A 120 -4.85 -7.72 0.40
CA GLY A 120 -3.68 -8.56 0.63
C GLY A 120 -2.36 -7.86 0.34
N THR A 121 -2.28 -7.10 -0.76
CA THR A 121 -1.06 -6.32 -1.08
C THR A 121 -0.83 -5.17 -0.11
N PHE A 122 -1.88 -4.47 0.30
CA PHE A 122 -1.76 -3.45 1.34
C PHE A 122 -1.25 -4.03 2.67
N LEU A 123 -1.81 -5.16 3.10
CA LEU A 123 -1.39 -5.83 4.32
C LEU A 123 0.06 -6.31 4.24
N PHE A 124 0.49 -6.84 3.10
CA PHE A 124 1.88 -7.23 2.87
C PHE A 124 2.84 -6.04 3.03
N VAL A 125 2.56 -4.91 2.36
CA VAL A 125 3.40 -3.70 2.47
C VAL A 125 3.41 -3.18 3.92
N ALA A 126 2.26 -3.17 4.59
CA ALA A 126 2.18 -2.73 5.98
C ALA A 126 3.04 -3.59 6.92
N ILE A 127 2.92 -4.91 6.86
CA ILE A 127 3.58 -5.83 7.81
C ILE A 127 5.05 -6.06 7.47
N MET A 128 5.43 -6.14 6.20
CA MET A 128 6.79 -6.50 5.80
C MET A 128 7.70 -5.29 5.61
N GLU A 129 7.14 -4.14 5.22
CA GLU A 129 7.93 -2.95 4.94
C GLU A 129 7.75 -1.88 6.02
N ILE A 130 6.53 -1.39 6.23
CA ILE A 130 6.29 -0.19 7.03
C ILE A 130 6.49 -0.47 8.54
N ILE A 131 5.82 -1.48 9.07
CA ILE A 131 5.84 -1.79 10.52
C ILE A 131 7.25 -2.13 11.01
N PRO A 132 8.04 -3.00 10.35
CA PRO A 132 9.38 -3.32 10.82
C PRO A 132 10.30 -2.11 10.77
N GLN A 133 10.25 -1.29 9.72
CA GLN A 133 11.06 -0.08 9.63
C GLN A 133 10.74 0.91 10.74
N GLU A 134 9.45 1.13 11.05
CA GLU A 134 9.03 2.10 12.06
C GLU A 134 9.20 1.63 13.51
N LEU A 135 8.95 0.35 13.80
CA LEU A 135 9.07 -0.22 15.15
C LEU A 135 10.49 -0.73 15.48
N GLN A 136 11.41 -0.73 14.51
CA GLN A 136 12.81 -1.10 14.75
C GLN A 136 13.53 -0.16 15.73
N ASP A 137 13.17 1.13 15.76
CA ASP A 137 13.69 2.05 16.75
C ASP A 137 12.84 2.00 18.03
N PRO A 138 13.38 1.51 19.17
CA PRO A 138 12.64 1.39 20.43
C PRO A 138 12.25 2.74 21.03
N ARG A 139 12.75 3.86 20.49
CA ARG A 139 12.37 5.20 20.91
C ARG A 139 10.93 5.50 20.50
N TYR A 140 10.11 5.92 21.47
CA TYR A 140 8.71 6.31 21.27
C TYR A 140 7.79 5.21 20.71
N GLN A 141 8.13 3.93 20.95
CA GLN A 141 7.40 2.79 20.37
C GLN A 141 5.90 2.77 20.72
N VAL A 142 5.53 3.18 21.95
CA VAL A 142 4.12 3.28 22.37
C VAL A 142 3.36 4.40 21.64
N GLU A 143 4.04 5.50 21.33
CA GLU A 143 3.45 6.62 20.58
C GLU A 143 3.24 6.22 19.13
N LYS A 144 4.24 5.59 18.50
CA LYS A 144 4.12 5.03 17.14
C LYS A 144 2.98 4.01 17.04
N LEU A 145 2.88 3.12 18.03
CA LEU A 145 1.81 2.12 18.09
C LEU A 145 0.43 2.78 18.28
N SER A 146 0.35 3.81 19.13
CA SER A 146 -0.89 4.57 19.29
C SER A 146 -1.31 5.28 18.00
N ALA A 147 -0.35 5.84 17.25
CA ALA A 147 -0.59 6.48 15.96
C ALA A 147 -1.05 5.45 14.90
N LEU A 148 -0.47 4.24 14.91
CA LEU A 148 -0.91 3.13 14.05
C LEU A 148 -2.37 2.75 14.31
N PHE A 149 -2.74 2.50 15.57
CA PHE A 149 -4.12 2.16 15.93
C PHE A 149 -5.08 3.32 15.66
N ALA A 150 -4.66 4.55 15.92
CA ALA A 150 -5.46 5.74 15.60
C ALA A 150 -5.71 5.86 14.08
N GLY A 151 -4.69 5.65 13.25
CA GLY A 151 -4.82 5.63 11.79
C GLY A 151 -5.74 4.52 11.29
N TYR A 152 -5.60 3.30 11.83
CA TYR A 152 -6.50 2.18 11.52
C TYR A 152 -7.95 2.50 11.89
N GLY A 153 -8.17 3.03 13.09
CA GLY A 153 -9.50 3.44 13.55
C GLY A 153 -10.11 4.54 12.68
N ALA A 154 -9.33 5.56 12.32
CA ALA A 154 -9.78 6.64 11.44
C ALA A 154 -10.20 6.11 10.05
N MET A 155 -9.43 5.21 9.46
CA MET A 155 -9.80 4.56 8.19
C MET A 155 -11.02 3.64 8.34
N GLY A 156 -11.15 2.95 9.47
CA GLY A 156 -12.35 2.16 9.78
C GLY A 156 -13.62 3.01 9.88
N VAL A 157 -13.54 4.20 10.46
CA VAL A 157 -14.68 5.14 10.54
C VAL A 157 -15.07 5.65 9.15
N LEU A 158 -14.10 5.96 8.29
CA LEU A 158 -14.39 6.35 6.90
C LEU A 158 -15.15 5.25 6.16
N SER A 159 -14.76 3.98 6.37
CA SER A 159 -15.43 2.82 5.77
C SER A 159 -16.87 2.60 6.25
N LEU A 160 -17.29 3.18 7.38
CA LEU A 160 -18.69 3.10 7.83
C LEU A 160 -19.61 4.05 7.06
N TRP A 161 -19.03 5.05 6.41
CA TRP A 161 -19.74 6.15 5.75
C TRP A 161 -19.77 6.03 4.22
N THR A 162 -19.14 4.99 3.67
CA THR A 162 -18.93 4.73 2.23
C THR A 162 -19.37 3.32 1.89
#